data_AF-X1IXU3-F1
#
_entry.id   AF-X1IXU3-F1
#
_cell.length_a   1.000
_cell.length_b   1.000
_cell.length_c   1.000
_cell.angle_alpha   90.00
_cell.angle_beta   90.00
_cell.angle_gamma   90.00
#
_symmetry.space_group_name_H-M   'P 1'
#
loop_
_entity.id
_entity.type
_entity.pdbx_description
1 polymer ?
#
loop_
_entity_poly.entity_id
_entity_poly.type
_entity_poly.pdbx_seq_one_letter_code
_entity_poly.pdbx_strand_id
1 'polypeptide(L)'
;NGCQRHEYKPNYSRVVEIDPKTDEIVWEYKANLPSDFFSCVCCGSERLPNGNTVICESWQGRIFEVTAEGELVWEYISPFVGSIVGMITTMMWRAHRYAPDFPGLRGKELDPKRLPWENRIFGPDSFNRHFTPSIF
;
A
#
# COMPACT_ATOMS: atom_id res chain seq x y z
N ASN A 1 -7.89 3.94 -9.40
CA ASN A 1 -7.29 5.24 -9.76
C ASN A 1 -8.33 6.35 -9.90
N GLY A 2 -9.32 6.22 -10.79
CA GLY A 2 -10.46 7.15 -10.81
C GLY A 2 -10.22 8.52 -11.44
N CYS A 3 -9.06 8.77 -12.06
CA CYS A 3 -8.75 10.06 -12.70
C CYS A 3 -9.58 10.35 -13.96
N GLN A 4 -10.18 9.33 -14.58
CA GLN A 4 -11.14 9.49 -15.69
C GLN A 4 -12.61 9.25 -15.27
N ARG A 5 -12.92 9.19 -13.97
CA ARG A 5 -14.31 8.99 -13.51
C ARG A 5 -15.14 10.23 -13.85
N HIS A 6 -16.22 10.05 -14.59
CA HIS A 6 -17.13 11.15 -14.95
C HIS A 6 -17.82 11.71 -13.69
N GLU A 7 -18.11 13.01 -13.69
CA GLU A 7 -18.95 13.74 -12.70
C GLU A 7 -18.40 13.91 -11.27
N TYR A 8 -17.24 13.36 -10.91
CA TYR A 8 -16.67 13.54 -9.58
C TYR A 8 -15.48 14.53 -9.58
N LYS A 9 -15.64 15.64 -8.85
CA LYS A 9 -14.56 16.57 -8.52
C LYS A 9 -14.52 16.82 -7.00
N PRO A 10 -13.34 16.72 -6.36
CA PRO A 10 -12.04 16.35 -6.92
C PRO A 10 -11.91 14.85 -7.24
N ASN A 11 -10.92 14.49 -8.06
CA ASN A 11 -10.59 13.10 -8.34
C ASN A 11 -10.13 12.37 -7.05
N TYR A 12 -10.48 11.09 -6.91
CA TYR A 12 -10.06 10.27 -5.79
C TYR A 12 -9.82 8.82 -6.21
N SER A 13 -8.93 8.14 -5.49
CA SER A 13 -8.73 6.70 -5.60
C SER A 13 -9.57 5.95 -4.58
N ARG A 14 -9.97 4.74 -4.94
CA ARG A 14 -10.62 3.78 -4.06
C ARG A 14 -10.14 2.38 -4.41
N VAL A 15 -10.17 1.49 -3.43
CA VAL A 15 -10.07 0.04 -3.63
C VAL A 15 -11.47 -0.53 -3.45
N VAL A 16 -11.89 -1.39 -4.36
CA VAL A 16 -13.20 -2.05 -4.27
C VAL A 16 -13.04 -3.54 -4.39
N GLU A 17 -13.82 -4.26 -3.61
CA GLU A 17 -14.04 -5.68 -3.75
C GLU A 17 -15.45 -5.87 -4.32
N ILE A 18 -15.56 -6.67 -5.38
CA ILE A 18 -16.80 -6.87 -6.11
C ILE A 18 -17.14 -8.36 -6.05
N ASP A 19 -18.38 -8.69 -5.69
CA ASP A 19 -18.88 -10.05 -5.85
C ASP A 19 -19.14 -10.29 -7.35
N PRO A 20 -18.40 -11.20 -8.02
CA PRO A 20 -18.54 -11.43 -9.45
C PRO A 20 -19.90 -12.05 -9.85
N LYS A 21 -20.69 -12.54 -8.90
CA LYS A 21 -22.03 -13.12 -9.16
C LYS A 21 -23.12 -12.07 -9.15
N THR A 22 -23.02 -11.06 -8.29
CA THR A 22 -24.04 -10.03 -8.10
C THR A 22 -23.65 -8.69 -8.71
N ASP A 23 -22.37 -8.49 -9.06
CA ASP A 23 -21.78 -7.22 -9.49
C ASP A 23 -21.88 -6.12 -8.41
N GLU A 24 -22.06 -6.53 -7.15
CA GLU A 24 -22.16 -5.63 -6.02
C GLU A 24 -20.78 -5.36 -5.40
N ILE A 25 -20.57 -4.13 -4.95
CA ILE A 25 -19.39 -3.77 -4.15
C ILE A 25 -19.62 -4.28 -2.73
N VAL A 26 -18.90 -5.34 -2.35
CA VAL A 26 -18.99 -5.94 -1.01
C VAL A 26 -18.05 -5.29 0.01
N TRP A 27 -17.03 -4.58 -0.49
CA TRP A 27 -16.14 -3.79 0.35
C TRP A 27 -15.56 -2.62 -0.46
N GLU A 28 -15.38 -1.48 0.20
CA GLU A 28 -14.73 -0.30 -0.38
C GLU A 28 -13.79 0.32 0.65
N TYR A 29 -12.57 0.63 0.20
CA TYR A 29 -11.71 1.58 0.89
C TYR A 29 -11.58 2.86 0.08
N LYS A 30 -11.85 3.98 0.75
CA LYS A 30 -11.71 5.34 0.24
C LYS A 30 -11.23 6.21 1.39
N ALA A 31 -10.28 7.10 1.13
CA ALA A 31 -9.89 8.08 2.13
C ALA A 31 -11.00 9.12 2.35
N ASN A 32 -11.07 9.64 3.59
CA ASN A 32 -12.02 10.68 3.96
C ASN A 32 -11.81 11.95 3.12
N LEU A 33 -10.55 12.39 3.01
CA LEU A 33 -10.16 13.46 2.09
C LEU A 33 -9.53 12.85 0.84
N PRO A 34 -9.98 13.24 -0.37
CA PRO A 34 -9.38 12.81 -1.63
C PRO A 34 -7.87 13.04 -1.75
N SER A 35 -7.33 14.02 -1.02
CA SER A 35 -5.89 14.32 -0.96
C SER A 35 -5.07 13.24 -0.24
N ASP A 36 -5.68 12.48 0.66
CA ASP A 36 -4.96 11.55 1.54
C ASP A 36 -4.71 10.20 0.87
N PHE A 37 -5.42 9.94 -0.24
CA PHE A 37 -5.23 8.78 -1.10
C PHE A 37 -5.67 9.08 -2.54
N PHE A 38 -4.69 9.33 -3.40
CA PHE A 38 -4.93 9.49 -4.83
C PHE A 38 -3.69 9.17 -5.67
N SER A 39 -3.84 8.18 -6.55
CA SER A 39 -2.90 7.95 -7.65
C SER A 39 -3.63 8.04 -8.98
N CYS A 40 -3.15 8.90 -9.87
CA CYS A 40 -3.74 9.07 -11.21
C CYS A 40 -3.38 7.90 -12.15
N VAL A 41 -2.22 7.27 -11.97
CA VAL A 41 -1.70 6.23 -12.84
C VAL A 41 -1.00 5.16 -12.02
N CYS A 42 -1.12 3.90 -12.47
CA CYS A 42 -0.59 2.73 -11.76
C CYS A 42 -1.20 2.60 -10.35
N CYS A 43 -1.24 1.40 -9.79
CA CYS A 43 -1.59 1.11 -8.40
C CYS A 43 -1.60 -0.40 -8.22
N GLY A 44 -1.59 -0.85 -6.97
CA GLY A 44 -1.86 -2.23 -6.61
C GLY A 44 -2.68 -2.31 -5.34
N SER A 45 -3.42 -3.40 -5.20
CA SER A 45 -4.05 -3.76 -3.93
C SER A 45 -4.04 -5.28 -3.81
N GLU A 46 -3.81 -5.78 -2.61
CA GLU A 46 -3.76 -7.21 -2.32
C GLU A 46 -4.42 -7.48 -0.97
N ARG A 47 -5.43 -8.36 -0.95
CA ARG A 47 -6.04 -8.86 0.28
C ARG A 47 -5.12 -9.91 0.88
N LEU A 48 -4.79 -9.74 2.16
CA LEU A 48 -3.93 -10.64 2.92
C LEU A 48 -4.75 -11.74 3.63
N PRO A 49 -4.12 -12.87 4.00
CA PRO A 49 -4.80 -13.96 4.72
C PRO A 49 -5.41 -13.57 6.07
N ASN A 50 -4.89 -12.52 6.73
CA ASN A 50 -5.43 -11.98 7.98
C ASN A 50 -6.68 -11.10 7.78
N GLY A 51 -7.10 -10.87 6.53
CA GLY A 51 -8.23 -10.00 6.20
C GLY A 51 -7.86 -8.53 5.94
N ASN A 52 -6.62 -8.11 6.17
CA ASN A 52 -6.17 -6.75 5.85
C ASN A 52 -5.92 -6.60 4.35
N THR A 53 -5.84 -5.36 3.88
CA THR A 53 -5.53 -5.04 2.48
C THR A 53 -4.28 -4.18 2.41
N VAL A 54 -3.27 -4.64 1.68
CA VAL A 54 -2.11 -3.82 1.31
C VAL A 54 -2.42 -3.07 0.04
N ILE A 55 -2.10 -1.78 0.00
CA ILE A 55 -2.40 -0.85 -1.08
C ILE A 55 -1.11 -0.15 -1.48
N CYS A 56 -0.87 -0.07 -2.78
CA CYS A 56 0.27 0.61 -3.40
C CYS A 56 -0.23 1.87 -4.11
N GLU A 57 0.04 3.03 -3.51
CA GLU A 57 -0.21 4.36 -4.06
C GLU A 57 0.98 4.80 -4.90
N SER A 58 0.88 4.50 -6.20
CA SER A 58 2.00 4.65 -7.13
C SER A 58 2.55 6.07 -7.22
N TRP A 59 1.72 7.08 -7.42
CA TRP A 59 2.17 8.45 -7.68
C TRP A 59 2.94 9.08 -6.51
N GLN A 60 2.52 8.78 -5.28
CA GLN A 60 3.17 9.29 -4.06
C GLN A 60 4.35 8.43 -3.59
N GLY A 61 4.56 7.27 -4.20
CA GLY A 61 5.59 6.35 -3.74
C GLY A 61 5.28 5.78 -2.35
N ARG A 62 4.00 5.52 -2.06
CA ARG A 62 3.54 5.06 -0.74
C ARG A 62 2.89 3.68 -0.83
N ILE A 63 3.18 2.84 0.16
CA ILE A 63 2.52 1.56 0.37
C ILE A 63 1.90 1.61 1.77
N PHE A 64 0.68 1.13 1.93
CA PHE A 64 0.05 1.10 3.25
C PHE A 64 -0.86 -0.10 3.39
N GLU A 65 -1.12 -0.50 4.63
CA GLU A 65 -2.00 -1.61 4.98
C GLU A 65 -3.17 -1.09 5.80
N VAL A 66 -4.38 -1.54 5.43
CA VAL A 66 -5.61 -1.20 6.15
C VAL A 66 -6.32 -2.46 6.64
N THR A 67 -7.01 -2.37 7.77
CA THR A 67 -7.92 -3.41 8.25
C THR A 67 -9.13 -3.56 7.34
N ALA A 68 -9.95 -4.60 7.58
CA ALA A 68 -11.24 -4.74 6.90
C ALA A 68 -12.18 -3.56 7.17
N GLU A 69 -12.03 -2.90 8.31
CA GLU A 69 -12.77 -1.70 8.72
C GLU A 69 -12.19 -0.41 8.11
N GLY A 70 -11.04 -0.51 7.42
CA GLY A 70 -10.38 0.62 6.77
C GLY A 70 -9.40 1.39 7.68
N GLU A 71 -9.03 0.84 8.83
CA GLU A 71 -8.06 1.46 9.74
C GLU A 71 -6.64 1.26 9.23
N LEU A 72 -5.85 2.34 9.14
CA LEU A 72 -4.44 2.28 8.74
C LEU A 72 -3.61 1.60 9.84
N VAL A 73 -2.95 0.48 9.52
CA VAL A 73 -2.14 -0.29 10.49
C VAL A 73 -0.66 -0.34 10.17
N TRP A 74 -0.28 -0.04 8.93
CA TRP A 74 1.12 0.05 8.51
C TRP A 74 1.26 0.97 7.30
N GLU A 75 2.40 1.64 7.18
CA GLU A 75 2.70 2.54 6.08
C GLU A 75 4.19 2.50 5.73
N TYR A 76 4.51 2.71 4.47
CA TYR A 76 5.86 2.88 3.98
C TYR A 76 5.87 3.95 2.89
N ILE A 77 6.77 4.91 3.02
CA ILE A 77 7.02 5.93 2.00
C ILE A 77 8.41 5.68 1.43
N SER A 78 8.49 5.49 0.11
CA SER A 78 9.74 5.19 -0.57
C SER A 78 10.74 6.35 -0.40
N PRO A 79 11.93 6.12 0.18
CA PRO A 79 13.00 7.10 0.19
C PRO A 79 13.76 7.14 -1.15
N PHE A 80 13.47 6.21 -2.07
CA PHE A 80 14.14 6.11 -3.34
C PHE A 80 13.53 7.08 -4.35
N VAL A 81 14.37 7.99 -4.82
CA VAL A 81 14.01 9.01 -5.80
C VAL A 81 14.65 8.66 -7.14
N GLY A 82 13.82 8.53 -8.17
CA GLY A 82 14.22 8.30 -9.55
C GLY A 82 13.87 9.48 -10.46
N SER A 83 14.06 9.27 -11.77
CA SER A 83 13.65 10.21 -12.81
C SER A 83 12.87 9.48 -13.89
N ILE A 84 11.67 9.95 -14.19
CA ILE A 84 10.85 9.48 -15.31
C ILE A 84 10.67 10.67 -16.24
N VAL A 85 11.21 10.57 -17.47
CA VAL A 85 11.11 11.64 -18.49
C VAL A 85 11.56 13.01 -17.94
N GLY A 86 12.65 13.02 -17.15
CA GLY A 86 13.19 14.24 -16.55
C GLY A 86 12.46 14.76 -15.30
N MET A 87 11.35 14.12 -14.90
CA MET A 87 10.66 14.43 -13.65
C MET A 87 11.21 13.60 -12.50
N ILE A 88 11.68 14.28 -11.46
CA ILE A 88 12.06 13.65 -10.19
C ILE A 88 10.81 13.03 -9.55
N THR A 89 10.87 11.75 -9.22
CA THR A 89 9.70 11.01 -8.72
C THR A 89 10.07 9.85 -7.80
N THR A 90 9.19 9.55 -6.84
CA THR A 90 9.23 8.35 -5.98
C THR A 90 8.31 7.25 -6.51
N MET A 91 7.82 7.39 -7.75
CA MET A 91 6.81 6.52 -8.31
C MET A 91 7.15 5.04 -8.20
N MET A 92 6.20 4.27 -7.67
CA MET A 92 6.29 2.82 -7.55
C MET A 92 5.22 2.15 -8.40
N TRP A 93 5.58 1.07 -9.09
CA TRP A 93 4.64 0.37 -9.96
C TRP A 93 3.65 -0.48 -9.16
N ARG A 94 4.17 -1.37 -8.31
CA ARG A 94 3.39 -2.34 -7.54
C ARG A 94 4.17 -2.82 -6.33
N ALA A 95 3.44 -3.17 -5.28
CA ALA A 95 3.95 -3.86 -4.11
C ALA A 95 3.23 -5.19 -3.94
N HIS A 96 3.95 -6.19 -3.44
CA HIS A 96 3.43 -7.50 -3.04
C HIS A 96 3.92 -7.80 -1.65
N ARG A 97 3.06 -8.43 -0.84
CA ARG A 97 3.45 -8.92 0.48
C ARG A 97 3.72 -10.42 0.38
N TYR A 98 4.90 -10.83 0.84
CA TYR A 98 5.26 -12.23 0.95
C TYR A 98 5.38 -12.60 2.41
N ALA A 99 4.78 -13.71 2.81
CA ALA A 99 4.98 -14.30 4.12
C ALA A 99 6.44 -14.83 4.25
N PRO A 100 7.00 -14.95 5.45
CA PRO A 100 8.38 -15.41 5.64
C PRO A 100 8.63 -16.83 5.15
N ASP A 101 7.59 -17.65 5.08
CA ASP A 101 7.64 -19.01 4.54
C ASP A 101 7.58 -19.06 3.00
N PHE A 102 7.46 -17.89 2.33
CA PHE A 102 7.44 -17.79 0.88
C PHE A 102 8.64 -18.52 0.27
N PRO A 103 8.43 -19.54 -0.60
CA PRO A 103 9.51 -20.35 -1.13
C PRO A 103 10.64 -19.56 -1.81
N GLY A 104 10.34 -18.38 -2.36
CA GLY A 104 11.33 -17.49 -2.98
C GLY A 104 12.34 -16.87 -2.00
N LEU A 105 12.06 -16.88 -0.69
CA LEU A 105 12.96 -16.39 0.36
C LEU A 105 13.89 -17.49 0.91
N ARG A 106 13.68 -18.77 0.56
CA ARG A 106 14.49 -19.88 1.10
C ARG A 106 15.96 -19.71 0.73
N GLY A 107 16.83 -19.80 1.74
CA GLY A 107 18.27 -19.65 1.59
C GLY A 107 18.74 -18.21 1.32
N LYS A 108 17.84 -17.22 1.38
CA LYS A 108 18.21 -15.80 1.36
C LYS A 108 18.46 -15.32 2.78
N GLU A 109 19.58 -14.64 2.99
CA GLU A 109 19.88 -13.99 4.26
C GLU A 109 19.14 -12.66 4.33
N LEU A 110 18.07 -12.62 5.13
CA LEU A 110 17.31 -11.41 5.42
C LEU A 110 17.84 -10.80 6.73
N ASP A 111 19.01 -10.17 6.69
CA ASP A 111 19.58 -9.51 7.86
C ASP A 111 19.02 -8.09 8.00
N PRO A 112 18.13 -7.82 8.99
CA PRO A 112 17.57 -6.49 9.20
C PRO A 112 18.64 -5.45 9.60
N LYS A 113 19.83 -5.88 10.04
CA LYS A 113 20.93 -4.97 10.38
C LYS A 113 21.63 -4.39 9.16
N ARG A 114 21.37 -4.91 7.95
CA ARG A 114 21.90 -4.33 6.70
C ARG A 114 21.29 -2.98 6.37
N LEU A 115 20.07 -2.71 6.85
CA LEU A 115 19.32 -1.48 6.60
C LEU A 115 18.84 -0.87 7.93
N PRO A 116 19.75 -0.50 8.83
CA PRO A 116 19.41 -0.16 10.20
C PRO A 116 18.71 1.20 10.33
N TRP A 117 19.00 2.15 9.42
CA TRP A 117 18.37 3.47 9.45
C TRP A 117 16.98 3.43 8.80
N GLU A 118 16.80 2.63 7.76
CA GLU A 118 15.51 2.40 7.10
C GLU A 118 14.56 1.69 8.06
N ASN A 119 15.01 0.59 8.69
CA ASN A 119 14.20 -0.16 9.65
C ASN A 119 13.88 0.66 10.91
N ARG A 120 14.72 1.64 11.27
CA ARG A 120 14.41 2.56 12.36
C ARG A 120 13.27 3.52 12.02
N ILE A 121 13.13 3.93 10.77
CA ILE A 121 12.14 4.93 10.34
C ILE A 121 10.85 4.27 9.84
N PHE A 122 10.96 3.12 9.18
CA PHE A 122 9.86 2.44 8.49
C PHE A 122 9.65 0.98 8.93
N GLY A 123 10.41 0.51 9.92
CA GLY A 123 10.29 -0.85 10.42
C GLY A 123 9.05 -1.04 11.31
N PRO A 124 8.77 -2.28 11.72
CA PRO A 124 7.60 -2.59 12.55
C PRO A 124 7.57 -1.80 13.87
N ASP A 125 8.74 -1.46 14.42
CA ASP A 125 8.86 -0.73 15.69
C ASP A 125 8.78 0.80 15.57
N SER A 126 8.76 1.34 14.34
CA SER A 126 8.70 2.80 14.11
C SER A 126 7.28 3.36 14.18
N PHE A 127 6.27 2.48 14.15
CA PHE A 127 4.87 2.85 14.27
C PHE A 127 4.43 2.80 15.75
N ASN A 128 3.60 3.77 16.14
CA ASN A 128 3.24 3.97 17.55
C ASN A 128 2.57 2.70 18.14
N ARG A 129 2.90 2.36 19.39
CA ARG A 129 2.62 1.08 20.08
C ARG A 129 1.14 0.68 20.26
N HIS A 130 0.22 1.40 19.63
CA HIS A 130 -1.20 1.04 19.55
C HIS A 130 -1.54 0.30 18.25
N PHE A 131 -0.61 0.27 17.29
CA PHE A 131 -0.70 -0.55 16.10
C PHE A 131 0.17 -1.79 16.31
N THR A 132 -0.46 -2.96 16.36
CA THR A 132 0.26 -4.23 16.24
C THR A 132 0.49 -4.45 14.75
N PRO A 133 1.70 -4.23 14.19
CA PRO A 133 1.95 -4.68 12.83
C PRO A 133 1.69 -6.18 12.79
N SER A 134 1.06 -6.66 11.72
CA SER A 134 0.87 -8.09 11.50
C SER A 134 2.23 -8.74 11.29
N ILE A 135 2.82 -9.22 12.38
CA ILE A 135 3.98 -10.09 12.39
C ILE A 135 3.45 -11.50 12.16
N PHE A 136 3.54 -11.97 10.93
CA PHE A 136 3.85 -13.37 10.66
C PHE A 136 4.93 -13.37 9.61
#